data_AF-A0A940NJ93-F1
#
_entry.id   AF-A0A940NJ93-F1
#
_cell.length_a   1.000
_cell.length_b   1.000
_cell.length_c   1.000
_cell.angle_alpha   90.00
_cell.angle_beta   90.00
_cell.angle_gamma   90.00
#
_symmetry.space_group_name_H-M   'P 1'
#
loop_
_entity.id
_entity.type
_entity.pdbx_description
1 polymer ?
#
loop_
_entity_poly.entity_id
_entity_poly.type
_entity_poly.pdbx_seq_one_letter_code
_entity_poly.pdbx_strand_id
1 'polypeptide(L)'
;MWSRVGRYIISLVIINNLFFLGNVVLPNTIFYIKMVKGVSAEVTDTEPPIIKGAHDLTVFVGDTVSYGTGITVTDNTDKQVELKIDSSAVNLNKVGHYQVVYSATDLSGNKTSISITIYVKADTEPPKIKGVQDQTVFVGDPISYKKNVTVTDNRDKQVELKIDSSAVNLKKVGDYHVIYSATDLAGNKATVTSTIHVKKVDVKTEVLNKEADKVLAKITKNNMTQIEKAWAIFNWAKKNIAYTGHSDKSDWMAGAMRGFKQGNGDCFNYYATSRILLTRAGIENQTVTRVGGKTLHYWNLVKIGGGWYHFDTTPTKKPYTGFLRTDAEVAARSKIIKGYYNFDKTKHPATPLKPLKQRSAFLK
;
A
#
# COMPACT_ATOMS: atom_id res chain seq x y z
N MET A 1 -38.36 -67.24 77.61
CA MET A 1 -39.82 -67.26 77.40
C MET A 1 -40.28 -66.88 75.98
N TRP A 2 -39.92 -65.80 75.27
CA TRP A 2 -38.80 -64.82 75.28
C TRP A 2 -37.43 -65.44 74.93
N SER A 3 -36.56 -64.68 74.24
CA SER A 3 -35.30 -65.15 73.59
C SER A 3 -35.58 -66.12 72.40
N ARG A 4 -34.71 -66.29 71.40
CA ARG A 4 -33.24 -66.38 71.41
C ARG A 4 -32.57 -65.80 70.16
N VAL A 5 -31.36 -65.24 70.35
CA VAL A 5 -30.11 -65.46 69.56
C VAL A 5 -30.18 -65.16 68.04
N GLY A 6 -29.38 -64.27 67.43
CA GLY A 6 -28.09 -63.68 67.83
C GLY A 6 -26.92 -64.33 67.08
N ARG A 7 -26.26 -63.59 66.18
CA ARG A 7 -24.91 -63.92 65.68
C ARG A 7 -24.11 -62.65 65.45
N TYR A 8 -23.01 -62.54 66.19
CA TYR A 8 -21.97 -61.53 66.00
C TYR A 8 -21.04 -61.98 64.88
N ILE A 9 -20.56 -61.04 64.06
CA ILE A 9 -19.33 -61.24 63.28
C ILE A 9 -18.22 -60.50 64.00
N ILE A 10 -17.23 -61.26 64.45
CA ILE A 10 -16.03 -60.77 65.12
C ILE A 10 -15.00 -60.51 64.02
N SER A 11 -14.71 -59.24 63.73
CA SER A 11 -13.56 -58.88 62.90
C SER A 11 -12.33 -58.70 63.77
N LEU A 12 -11.44 -59.69 63.66
CA LEU A 12 -10.22 -59.86 64.43
C LEU A 12 -9.15 -58.84 63.96
N VAL A 13 -8.71 -57.93 64.84
CA VAL A 13 -7.46 -57.17 64.62
C VAL A 13 -6.35 -57.82 65.43
N ILE A 14 -5.48 -58.55 64.74
CA ILE A 14 -4.30 -59.19 65.33
C ILE A 14 -3.23 -58.12 65.53
N ILE A 15 -2.96 -57.75 66.78
CA ILE A 15 -1.76 -56.99 67.14
C ILE A 15 -0.68 -57.97 67.59
N ASN A 16 0.07 -58.51 66.63
CA ASN A 16 1.23 -59.34 66.90
C ASN A 16 2.42 -58.46 67.32
N ASN A 17 2.56 -58.25 68.62
CA ASN A 17 3.83 -57.87 69.26
C ASN A 17 4.11 -58.83 70.42
N LEU A 18 4.54 -60.06 70.09
CA LEU A 18 5.03 -61.03 71.07
C LEU A 18 6.55 -60.95 71.18
N PHE A 19 7.02 -60.32 72.25
CA PHE A 19 8.29 -60.70 72.87
C PHE A 19 8.04 -61.97 73.70
N PHE A 20 8.68 -63.08 73.33
CA PHE A 20 8.63 -64.32 74.09
C PHE A 20 9.74 -64.36 75.14
N LEU A 21 9.38 -64.52 76.41
CA LEU A 21 10.21 -65.18 77.44
C LEU A 21 9.29 -65.65 78.59
N GLY A 22 9.22 -66.98 78.81
CA GLY A 22 8.62 -67.58 80.01
C GLY A 22 7.16 -68.08 79.88
N ASN A 23 6.95 -69.37 80.16
CA ASN A 23 5.63 -69.99 80.28
C ASN A 23 5.01 -69.74 81.67
N VAL A 24 3.90 -69.00 81.77
CA VAL A 24 2.83 -69.20 82.78
C VAL A 24 1.51 -68.71 82.19
N VAL A 25 0.42 -69.47 82.38
CA VAL A 25 -0.96 -69.04 82.06
C VAL A 25 -1.72 -68.77 83.37
N LEU A 26 -2.40 -67.63 83.47
CA LEU A 26 -3.39 -67.33 84.52
C LEU A 26 -4.69 -66.80 83.88
N PRO A 27 -5.87 -67.07 84.48
CA PRO A 27 -7.16 -66.79 83.86
C PRO A 27 -7.56 -65.31 84.00
N ASN A 28 -7.87 -64.64 82.89
CA ASN A 28 -8.20 -63.22 82.88
C ASN A 28 -9.70 -62.93 82.75
N THR A 29 -10.19 -62.26 83.78
CA THR A 29 -11.32 -61.32 83.89
C THR A 29 -11.88 -60.76 82.57
N ILE A 30 -13.20 -60.82 82.41
CA ILE A 30 -13.94 -60.20 81.31
C ILE A 30 -14.22 -58.72 81.65
N PHE A 31 -13.67 -57.79 80.86
CA PHE A 31 -14.03 -56.37 80.90
C PHE A 31 -15.17 -56.07 79.92
N TYR A 32 -16.25 -55.44 80.39
CA TYR A 32 -17.33 -54.92 79.54
C TYR A 32 -17.02 -53.49 79.11
N ILE A 33 -16.57 -53.30 77.87
CA ILE A 33 -16.44 -51.96 77.27
C ILE A 33 -17.83 -51.52 76.78
N LYS A 34 -18.44 -50.55 77.48
CA LYS A 34 -19.67 -49.90 77.02
C LYS A 34 -19.32 -48.92 75.89
N MET A 35 -19.38 -49.39 74.64
CA MET A 35 -19.26 -48.54 73.45
C MET A 35 -20.38 -47.50 73.45
N VAL A 36 -20.06 -46.27 73.85
CA VAL A 36 -20.98 -45.13 73.69
C VAL A 36 -20.98 -44.76 72.21
N LYS A 37 -22.17 -44.67 71.60
CA LYS A 37 -22.32 -44.31 70.19
C LYS A 37 -21.85 -42.88 70.00
N GLY A 38 -20.64 -42.71 69.44
CA GLY A 38 -20.12 -41.40 69.08
C GLY A 38 -21.07 -40.73 68.09
N VAL A 39 -21.54 -39.54 68.43
CA VAL A 39 -22.32 -38.70 67.50
C VAL A 39 -21.31 -38.09 66.53
N SER A 40 -21.35 -38.52 65.27
CA SER A 40 -20.72 -37.76 64.20
C SER A 40 -21.54 -36.49 64.00
N ALA A 41 -21.04 -35.35 64.47
CA ALA A 41 -21.55 -34.07 64.03
C ALA A 41 -21.24 -33.94 62.53
N GLU A 42 -22.28 -33.86 61.70
CA GLU A 42 -22.12 -33.47 60.31
C GLU A 42 -21.68 -32.01 60.30
N VAL A 43 -20.45 -31.76 59.84
CA VAL A 43 -19.93 -30.41 59.66
C VAL A 43 -20.57 -29.87 58.38
N THR A 44 -21.70 -29.20 58.52
CA THR A 44 -22.40 -28.53 57.41
C THR A 44 -21.66 -27.25 57.05
N ASP A 45 -21.28 -27.08 55.78
CA ASP A 45 -20.75 -25.81 55.33
C ASP A 45 -21.84 -24.74 55.25
N THR A 46 -21.47 -23.51 55.60
CA THR A 46 -22.36 -22.34 55.66
C THR A 46 -21.73 -21.08 55.08
N GLU A 47 -20.47 -21.13 54.64
CA GLU A 47 -19.81 -19.99 54.00
C GLU A 47 -20.01 -20.08 52.47
N PRO A 48 -20.38 -18.98 51.78
CA PRO A 48 -20.56 -19.00 50.34
C PRO A 48 -19.23 -18.80 49.58
N PRO A 49 -19.09 -19.35 48.36
CA PRO A 49 -17.89 -19.19 47.54
C PRO A 49 -17.52 -17.72 47.28
N ILE A 50 -16.24 -17.41 47.25
CA ILE A 50 -15.74 -16.05 47.00
C ILE A 50 -15.34 -15.91 45.52
N ILE A 51 -15.99 -14.98 44.81
CA ILE A 51 -15.63 -14.58 43.45
C ILE A 51 -14.69 -13.36 43.51
N LYS A 52 -13.56 -13.42 42.80
CA LYS A 52 -12.56 -12.33 42.72
C LYS A 52 -12.21 -12.02 41.25
N GLY A 53 -11.74 -10.80 41.00
CA GLY A 53 -11.33 -10.32 39.68
C GLY A 53 -12.43 -9.65 38.86
N ALA A 54 -13.71 -9.78 39.26
CA ALA A 54 -14.83 -9.11 38.60
C ALA A 54 -14.75 -7.58 38.79
N HIS A 55 -14.83 -6.84 37.69
CA HIS A 55 -14.82 -5.38 37.67
C HIS A 55 -15.55 -4.84 36.42
N ASP A 56 -16.02 -3.60 36.50
CA ASP A 56 -16.66 -2.88 35.39
C ASP A 56 -15.73 -2.77 34.17
N LEU A 57 -16.28 -2.94 32.96
CA LEU A 57 -15.53 -2.90 31.69
C LEU A 57 -16.05 -1.79 30.77
N THR A 58 -15.13 -1.01 30.17
CA THR A 58 -15.47 -0.10 29.06
C THR A 58 -15.01 -0.71 27.75
N VAL A 59 -15.93 -0.78 26.79
CA VAL A 59 -15.70 -1.31 25.43
C VAL A 59 -16.41 -0.42 24.41
N PHE A 60 -16.16 -0.65 23.13
CA PHE A 60 -16.82 0.06 22.03
C PHE A 60 -17.81 -0.82 21.28
N VAL A 61 -18.67 -0.18 20.48
CA VAL A 61 -19.59 -0.87 19.58
C VAL A 61 -18.82 -1.80 18.64
N GLY A 62 -19.21 -3.07 18.61
CA GLY A 62 -18.61 -4.12 17.77
C GLY A 62 -17.39 -4.84 18.36
N ASP A 63 -16.91 -4.46 19.55
CA ASP A 63 -15.82 -5.16 20.22
C ASP A 63 -16.22 -6.61 20.63
N THR A 64 -15.23 -7.49 20.77
CA THR A 64 -15.41 -8.85 21.31
C THR A 64 -14.83 -8.95 22.72
N VAL A 65 -15.58 -9.54 23.66
CA VAL A 65 -15.24 -9.55 25.09
C VAL A 65 -15.27 -10.98 25.66
N SER A 66 -14.26 -11.32 26.46
CA SER A 66 -14.19 -12.57 27.22
C SER A 66 -14.41 -12.29 28.71
N TYR A 67 -15.62 -12.55 29.20
CA TYR A 67 -16.03 -12.22 30.58
C TYR A 67 -15.40 -13.12 31.66
N GLY A 68 -14.85 -14.29 31.30
CA GLY A 68 -14.23 -15.21 32.27
C GLY A 68 -12.73 -14.96 32.53
N THR A 69 -12.08 -14.10 31.74
CA THR A 69 -10.63 -13.91 31.82
C THR A 69 -10.25 -13.17 33.12
N GLY A 70 -9.43 -13.82 33.95
CA GLY A 70 -8.96 -13.24 35.22
C GLY A 70 -9.94 -13.36 36.39
N ILE A 71 -11.09 -14.01 36.19
CA ILE A 71 -12.05 -14.29 37.28
C ILE A 71 -11.63 -15.58 37.98
N THR A 72 -11.62 -15.57 39.31
CA THR A 72 -11.38 -16.77 40.13
C THR A 72 -12.52 -16.96 41.12
N VAL A 73 -12.98 -18.19 41.28
CA VAL A 73 -13.86 -18.61 42.37
C VAL A 73 -13.07 -19.51 43.33
N THR A 74 -13.19 -19.26 44.63
CA THR A 74 -12.52 -20.03 45.68
C THR A 74 -13.48 -20.25 46.84
N ASP A 75 -13.40 -21.41 47.47
CA ASP A 75 -14.23 -21.79 48.60
C ASP A 75 -13.37 -22.28 49.77
N ASN A 76 -13.93 -22.34 50.99
CA ASN A 76 -13.22 -22.78 52.20
C ASN A 76 -13.15 -24.31 52.31
N THR A 77 -14.13 -25.04 51.77
CA THR A 77 -14.26 -26.50 51.86
C THR A 77 -14.17 -27.16 50.49
N ASP A 78 -14.85 -26.61 49.49
CA ASP A 78 -14.95 -27.20 48.15
C ASP A 78 -13.76 -26.84 47.25
N LYS A 79 -13.02 -27.88 46.84
CA LYS A 79 -11.82 -27.73 45.99
C LYS A 79 -12.10 -27.26 44.57
N GLN A 80 -13.35 -27.39 44.10
CA GLN A 80 -13.79 -26.95 42.77
C GLN A 80 -15.23 -26.47 42.86
N VAL A 81 -15.43 -25.18 42.59
CA VAL A 81 -16.74 -24.54 42.46
C VAL A 81 -16.91 -24.04 41.03
N GLU A 82 -18.08 -24.24 40.43
CA GLU A 82 -18.38 -23.77 39.08
C GLU A 82 -18.72 -22.27 39.07
N LEU A 83 -18.06 -21.50 38.20
CA LEU A 83 -18.42 -20.12 37.91
C LEU A 83 -19.42 -20.06 36.75
N LYS A 84 -20.60 -19.50 37.00
CA LYS A 84 -21.63 -19.23 35.99
C LYS A 84 -21.62 -17.75 35.63
N ILE A 85 -21.61 -17.45 34.33
CA ILE A 85 -21.56 -16.09 33.80
C ILE A 85 -22.79 -15.85 32.92
N ASP A 86 -23.72 -15.03 33.38
CA ASP A 86 -24.83 -14.55 32.55
C ASP A 86 -24.46 -13.20 31.93
N SER A 87 -24.35 -13.20 30.60
CA SER A 87 -24.15 -12.00 29.77
C SER A 87 -25.26 -11.82 28.72
N SER A 88 -26.39 -12.52 28.87
CA SER A 88 -27.50 -12.55 27.92
C SER A 88 -28.14 -11.18 27.66
N ALA A 89 -28.06 -10.27 28.64
CA ALA A 89 -28.54 -8.90 28.53
C ALA A 89 -27.59 -7.96 27.74
N VAL A 90 -26.35 -8.36 27.47
CA VAL A 90 -25.33 -7.47 26.88
C VAL A 90 -25.51 -7.36 25.36
N ASN A 91 -25.64 -6.13 24.86
CA ASN A 91 -25.66 -5.85 23.43
C ASN A 91 -24.45 -4.98 23.02
N LEU A 92 -23.36 -5.64 22.61
CA LEU A 92 -22.13 -4.96 22.15
C LEU A 92 -22.30 -4.22 20.81
N ASN A 93 -23.45 -4.33 20.13
CA ASN A 93 -23.72 -3.60 18.89
C ASN A 93 -24.50 -2.28 19.13
N LYS A 94 -24.71 -1.89 20.39
CA LYS A 94 -25.46 -0.67 20.75
C LYS A 94 -24.82 0.03 21.95
N VAL A 95 -24.71 1.36 21.86
CA VAL A 95 -24.25 2.21 22.97
C VAL A 95 -25.19 2.06 24.17
N GLY A 96 -24.62 1.85 25.36
CA GLY A 96 -25.40 1.68 26.59
C GLY A 96 -24.60 1.10 27.74
N HIS A 97 -25.32 0.76 28.81
CA HIS A 97 -24.81 0.11 30.00
C HIS A 97 -25.54 -1.22 30.18
N TYR A 98 -24.79 -2.31 30.30
CA TYR A 98 -25.33 -3.66 30.37
C TYR A 98 -24.77 -4.40 31.58
N GLN A 99 -25.59 -5.20 32.26
CA GLN A 99 -25.13 -6.01 33.39
C GLN A 99 -24.62 -7.37 32.92
N VAL A 100 -23.51 -7.82 33.49
CA VAL A 100 -23.05 -9.21 33.46
C VAL A 100 -23.08 -9.74 34.89
N VAL A 101 -23.71 -10.89 35.11
CA VAL A 101 -23.89 -11.49 36.44
C VAL A 101 -23.02 -12.73 36.57
N TYR A 102 -22.06 -12.67 37.50
CA TYR A 102 -21.26 -13.80 37.93
C TYR A 102 -21.95 -14.46 39.11
N SER A 103 -22.12 -15.77 39.09
CA SER A 103 -22.67 -16.53 40.20
C SER A 103 -21.90 -17.82 40.45
N ALA A 104 -21.84 -18.20 41.72
CA ALA A 104 -21.21 -19.43 42.18
C ALA A 104 -22.13 -20.11 43.21
N THR A 105 -22.08 -21.44 43.28
CA THR A 105 -22.81 -22.23 44.27
C THR A 105 -21.94 -23.42 44.64
N ASP A 106 -21.69 -23.61 45.93
CA ASP A 106 -20.93 -24.75 46.47
C ASP A 106 -21.78 -26.04 46.46
N LEU A 107 -21.23 -27.15 46.97
CA LEU A 107 -21.97 -28.42 47.09
C LEU A 107 -23.00 -28.41 48.24
N SER A 108 -22.87 -27.50 49.21
CA SER A 108 -23.80 -27.35 50.34
C SER A 108 -25.02 -26.47 50.01
N GLY A 109 -24.99 -25.75 48.88
CA GLY A 109 -26.04 -24.86 48.38
C GLY A 109 -25.86 -23.38 48.71
N ASN A 110 -24.76 -22.97 49.35
CA ASN A 110 -24.42 -21.58 49.64
C ASN A 110 -24.05 -20.85 48.34
N LYS A 111 -24.39 -19.55 48.22
CA LYS A 111 -24.34 -18.81 46.95
C LYS A 111 -23.73 -17.43 47.08
N THR A 112 -22.95 -17.07 46.06
CA THR A 112 -22.48 -15.70 45.83
C THR A 112 -22.89 -15.24 44.44
N SER A 113 -23.25 -13.96 44.33
CA SER A 113 -23.54 -13.29 43.06
C SER A 113 -22.88 -11.92 43.04
N ILE A 114 -22.23 -11.57 41.92
CA ILE A 114 -21.63 -10.26 41.67
C ILE A 114 -22.08 -9.79 40.29
N SER A 115 -22.55 -8.55 40.19
CA SER A 115 -22.86 -7.92 38.90
C SER A 115 -21.80 -6.88 38.54
N ILE A 116 -21.39 -6.83 37.28
CA ILE A 116 -20.54 -5.78 36.72
C ILE A 116 -21.27 -5.04 35.59
N THR A 117 -20.93 -3.78 35.40
CA THR A 117 -21.45 -2.96 34.32
C THR A 117 -20.49 -2.92 33.14
N ILE A 118 -20.99 -3.27 31.96
CA ILE A 118 -20.32 -3.13 30.66
C ILE A 118 -20.77 -1.81 30.03
N TYR A 119 -19.86 -0.86 29.86
CA TYR A 119 -20.08 0.46 29.28
C TYR A 119 -19.70 0.39 27.79
N VAL A 120 -20.70 0.21 26.92
CA VAL A 120 -20.51 0.20 25.46
C VAL A 120 -20.56 1.63 24.93
N LYS A 121 -19.45 2.12 24.39
CA LYS A 121 -19.29 3.48 23.84
C LYS A 121 -19.28 3.49 22.31
N ALA A 122 -19.67 4.61 21.71
CA ALA A 122 -19.42 4.85 20.29
C ALA A 122 -17.97 5.29 20.07
N ASP A 123 -17.38 4.91 18.94
CA ASP A 123 -16.20 5.58 18.44
C ASP A 123 -16.61 6.84 17.68
N THR A 124 -15.88 7.92 17.89
CA THR A 124 -16.24 9.27 17.40
C THR A 124 -15.04 10.09 16.92
N GLU A 125 -13.83 9.53 16.99
CA GLU A 125 -12.62 10.23 16.55
C GLU A 125 -12.34 9.84 15.09
N PRO A 126 -12.27 10.78 14.14
CA PRO A 126 -12.00 10.44 12.75
C PRO A 126 -10.50 10.12 12.50
N PRO A 127 -10.20 9.37 11.44
CA PRO A 127 -8.82 9.11 11.01
C PRO A 127 -8.01 10.38 10.79
N LYS A 128 -6.70 10.34 11.04
CA LYS A 128 -5.79 11.47 10.86
C LYS A 128 -4.96 11.29 9.59
N ILE A 129 -5.24 12.11 8.58
CA ILE A 129 -4.47 12.20 7.33
C ILE A 129 -3.31 13.21 7.52
N LYS A 130 -2.08 12.82 7.18
CA LYS A 130 -0.87 13.66 7.30
C LYS A 130 -0.04 13.63 6.02
N GLY A 131 0.82 14.63 5.85
CA GLY A 131 1.77 14.71 4.73
C GLY A 131 1.19 15.19 3.39
N VAL A 132 -0.10 15.51 3.34
CA VAL A 132 -0.73 16.20 2.19
C VAL A 132 -0.12 17.60 2.06
N GLN A 133 0.36 17.93 0.85
CA GLN A 133 1.00 19.20 0.52
C GLN A 133 0.64 19.58 -0.92
N ASP A 134 0.64 20.89 -1.20
CA ASP A 134 0.55 21.42 -2.55
C ASP A 134 1.77 21.02 -3.39
N GLN A 135 1.57 20.77 -4.68
CA GLN A 135 2.62 20.32 -5.60
C GLN A 135 2.68 21.23 -6.83
N THR A 136 3.88 21.57 -7.29
CA THR A 136 4.08 22.21 -8.60
C THR A 136 4.66 21.19 -9.58
N VAL A 137 4.05 21.07 -10.76
CA VAL A 137 4.50 20.22 -11.87
C VAL A 137 4.45 21.00 -13.19
N PHE A 138 5.17 20.53 -14.19
CA PHE A 138 5.10 21.12 -15.53
C PHE A 138 4.10 20.37 -16.43
N VAL A 139 3.60 21.05 -17.48
CA VAL A 139 2.62 20.47 -18.41
C VAL A 139 3.12 19.12 -18.98
N GLY A 140 2.35 18.07 -18.76
CA GLY A 140 2.62 16.72 -19.24
C GLY A 140 3.67 15.93 -18.43
N ASP A 141 4.11 16.43 -17.27
CA ASP A 141 4.93 15.65 -16.33
C ASP A 141 4.03 14.74 -15.47
N PRO A 142 4.48 13.52 -15.11
CA PRO A 142 3.75 12.63 -14.21
C PRO A 142 3.84 13.13 -12.76
N ILE A 143 2.84 12.79 -11.95
CA ILE A 143 2.74 13.19 -10.54
C ILE A 143 2.36 11.98 -9.66
N SER A 144 2.73 12.00 -8.38
CA SER A 144 2.33 10.98 -7.40
C SER A 144 1.59 11.62 -6.22
N TYR A 145 0.28 11.42 -6.19
CA TYR A 145 -0.58 11.97 -5.13
C TYR A 145 -0.38 11.26 -3.77
N LYS A 146 0.04 9.98 -3.76
CA LYS A 146 0.28 9.22 -2.51
C LYS A 146 1.63 9.50 -1.86
N LYS A 147 2.52 10.28 -2.50
CA LYS A 147 3.89 10.49 -1.99
C LYS A 147 3.85 11.21 -0.64
N ASN A 148 4.47 10.61 0.37
CA ASN A 148 4.56 11.12 1.75
C ASN A 148 3.22 11.23 2.51
N VAL A 149 2.09 10.82 1.93
CA VAL A 149 0.79 10.87 2.60
C VAL A 149 0.59 9.63 3.46
N THR A 150 0.24 9.84 4.73
CA THR A 150 -0.09 8.77 5.67
C THR A 150 -1.48 8.96 6.26
N VAL A 151 -2.11 7.86 6.67
CA VAL A 151 -3.35 7.84 7.43
C VAL A 151 -3.12 6.99 8.68
N THR A 152 -3.58 7.47 9.82
CA THR A 152 -3.47 6.81 11.12
C THR A 152 -4.75 7.00 11.90
N ASP A 153 -5.17 6.00 12.64
CA ASP A 153 -6.38 6.03 13.44
C ASP A 153 -6.08 5.70 14.92
N ASN A 154 -7.03 5.99 15.83
CA ASN A 154 -6.86 5.70 17.25
C ASN A 154 -7.22 4.24 17.61
N ARG A 155 -8.09 3.58 16.83
CA ARG A 155 -8.56 2.21 17.07
C ARG A 155 -8.34 1.30 15.86
N ASP A 156 -8.51 1.80 14.63
CA ASP A 156 -8.38 0.99 13.42
C ASP A 156 -6.92 0.87 12.91
N LYS A 157 -6.40 -0.36 12.95
CA LYS A 157 -5.02 -0.67 12.50
C LYS A 157 -4.80 -0.44 11.00
N GLN A 158 -5.86 -0.46 10.19
CA GLN A 158 -5.80 -0.26 8.75
C GLN A 158 -7.00 0.56 8.28
N VAL A 159 -6.75 1.80 7.90
CA VAL A 159 -7.74 2.70 7.27
C VAL A 159 -7.33 2.97 5.82
N GLU A 160 -8.28 2.89 4.89
CA GLU A 160 -8.02 3.14 3.47
C GLU A 160 -7.94 4.64 3.16
N LEU A 161 -6.83 5.06 2.52
CA LEU A 161 -6.71 6.39 1.93
C LEU A 161 -7.27 6.43 0.50
N LYS A 162 -8.39 7.13 0.33
CA LYS A 162 -9.00 7.44 -0.97
C LYS A 162 -8.52 8.81 -1.47
N ILE A 163 -8.32 8.91 -2.78
CA ILE A 163 -7.81 10.14 -3.44
C ILE A 163 -8.64 10.40 -4.69
N ASP A 164 -9.38 11.50 -4.70
CA ASP A 164 -10.00 12.05 -5.91
C ASP A 164 -9.06 13.08 -6.55
N SER A 165 -8.64 12.78 -7.78
CA SER A 165 -7.85 13.67 -8.64
C SER A 165 -8.53 13.88 -10.01
N SER A 166 -9.82 13.57 -10.13
CA SER A 166 -10.60 13.63 -11.37
C SER A 166 -10.61 15.02 -12.02
N ALA A 167 -10.51 16.09 -11.23
CA ALA A 167 -10.41 17.46 -11.70
C ALA A 167 -9.03 17.82 -12.28
N VAL A 168 -7.97 17.06 -12.00
CA VAL A 168 -6.58 17.45 -12.35
C VAL A 168 -6.30 17.25 -13.83
N ASN A 169 -6.01 18.34 -14.54
CA ASN A 169 -5.60 18.30 -15.94
C ASN A 169 -4.12 18.68 -16.11
N LEU A 170 -3.23 17.70 -15.98
CA LEU A 170 -1.78 17.86 -16.19
C LEU A 170 -1.38 18.35 -17.60
N LYS A 171 -2.32 18.43 -18.56
CA LYS A 171 -2.08 18.87 -19.94
C LYS A 171 -2.40 20.35 -20.17
N LYS A 172 -2.86 21.07 -19.15
CA LYS A 172 -3.24 22.48 -19.23
C LYS A 172 -2.66 23.23 -18.03
N VAL A 173 -2.19 24.45 -18.24
CA VAL A 173 -1.78 25.35 -17.16
C VAL A 173 -2.99 25.71 -16.31
N GLY A 174 -2.83 25.63 -14.99
CA GLY A 174 -3.87 25.94 -14.03
C GLY A 174 -3.58 25.30 -12.67
N ASP A 175 -4.40 25.69 -11.70
CA ASP A 175 -4.40 25.13 -10.36
C ASP A 175 -5.56 24.14 -10.23
N TYR A 176 -5.27 22.94 -9.74
CA TYR A 176 -6.25 21.86 -9.66
C TYR A 176 -6.29 21.25 -8.26
N HIS A 177 -7.49 21.07 -7.69
CA HIS A 177 -7.62 20.46 -6.38
C HIS A 177 -7.61 18.93 -6.44
N VAL A 178 -6.99 18.32 -5.44
CA VAL A 178 -7.03 16.88 -5.14
C VAL A 178 -7.62 16.72 -3.75
N ILE A 179 -8.57 15.80 -3.60
CA ILE A 179 -9.28 15.54 -2.35
C ILE A 179 -8.80 14.19 -1.80
N TYR A 180 -8.25 14.22 -0.58
CA TYR A 180 -7.85 13.04 0.18
C TYR A 180 -8.91 12.77 1.23
N SER A 181 -9.38 11.53 1.32
CA SER A 181 -10.39 11.15 2.31
C SER A 181 -10.12 9.78 2.91
N ALA A 182 -10.51 9.61 4.17
CA ALA A 182 -10.42 8.38 4.93
C ALA A 182 -11.69 8.20 5.76
N THR A 183 -12.10 6.94 5.98
CA THR A 183 -13.24 6.55 6.82
C THR A 183 -12.84 5.35 7.65
N ASP A 184 -13.07 5.39 8.96
CA ASP A 184 -12.87 4.27 9.88
C ASP A 184 -14.01 3.22 9.77
N LEU A 185 -13.97 2.17 10.58
CA LEU A 185 -15.04 1.16 10.65
C LEU A 185 -16.31 1.66 11.35
N ALA A 186 -16.22 2.72 12.18
CA ALA A 186 -17.37 3.33 12.85
C ALA A 186 -18.14 4.33 11.95
N GLY A 187 -17.56 4.73 10.82
CA GLY A 187 -18.13 5.68 9.86
C GLY A 187 -17.65 7.13 10.01
N ASN A 188 -16.73 7.43 10.94
CA ASN A 188 -16.12 8.75 11.11
C ASN A 188 -15.21 9.06 9.92
N LYS A 189 -15.16 10.33 9.50
CA LYS A 189 -14.52 10.74 8.24
C LYS A 189 -13.54 11.88 8.43
N ALA A 190 -12.42 11.80 7.73
CA ALA A 190 -11.50 12.91 7.54
C ALA A 190 -11.35 13.24 6.06
N THR A 191 -11.17 14.52 5.76
CA THR A 191 -10.96 15.03 4.41
C THR A 191 -9.93 16.15 4.45
N VAL A 192 -8.96 16.10 3.52
CA VAL A 192 -7.92 17.12 3.34
C VAL A 192 -7.80 17.40 1.84
N THR A 193 -7.58 18.65 1.46
CA THR A 193 -7.36 19.06 0.07
C THR A 193 -5.92 19.50 -0.16
N SER A 194 -5.42 19.34 -1.39
CA SER A 194 -4.21 20.00 -1.87
C SER A 194 -4.44 20.62 -3.25
N THR A 195 -3.56 21.53 -3.63
CA THR A 195 -3.54 22.22 -4.92
C THR A 195 -2.35 21.74 -5.76
N ILE A 196 -2.61 21.39 -7.01
CA ILE A 196 -1.63 20.98 -8.02
C ILE A 196 -1.48 22.12 -9.01
N HIS A 197 -0.37 22.84 -8.89
CA HIS A 197 0.00 23.95 -9.78
C HIS A 197 0.66 23.40 -11.05
N VAL A 198 -0.06 23.38 -12.16
CA VAL A 198 0.48 22.97 -13.46
C VAL A 198 1.01 24.20 -14.20
N LYS A 199 2.33 24.27 -14.40
CA LYS A 199 3.02 25.44 -15.01
C LYS A 199 3.67 25.09 -16.35
N LYS A 200 3.92 26.09 -17.19
CA LYS A 200 4.82 25.94 -18.35
C LYS A 200 6.28 26.00 -17.91
N VAL A 201 7.15 25.33 -18.66
CA VAL A 201 8.60 25.53 -18.54
C VAL A 201 8.95 26.81 -19.30
N ASP A 202 9.45 27.83 -18.62
CA ASP A 202 10.07 29.00 -19.27
C ASP A 202 11.53 28.68 -19.59
N VAL A 203 11.86 28.57 -20.88
CA VAL A 203 13.21 28.23 -21.36
C VAL A 203 13.83 29.42 -22.06
N LYS A 204 14.84 30.03 -21.44
CA LYS A 204 15.68 31.05 -22.10
C LYS A 204 16.62 30.41 -23.13
N THR A 205 16.75 31.01 -24.30
CA THR A 205 17.56 30.50 -25.43
C THR A 205 18.99 30.17 -25.04
N GLU A 206 19.62 31.01 -24.22
CA GLU A 206 21.00 30.79 -23.74
C GLU A 206 21.14 29.51 -22.91
N VAL A 207 20.16 29.22 -22.05
CA VAL A 207 20.15 27.98 -21.24
C VAL A 207 20.01 26.76 -22.15
N LEU A 208 19.16 26.84 -23.18
CA LEU A 208 18.98 25.74 -24.13
C LEU A 208 20.23 25.51 -25.00
N ASN A 209 20.87 26.58 -25.49
CA ASN A 209 22.14 26.53 -26.23
C ASN A 209 23.21 25.83 -25.40
N LYS A 210 23.38 26.25 -24.13
CA LYS A 210 24.37 25.69 -23.21
C LYS A 210 24.18 24.20 -22.92
N GLU A 211 22.94 23.71 -22.88
CA GLU A 211 22.66 22.27 -22.72
C GLU A 211 22.93 21.48 -24.02
N ALA A 212 22.57 22.02 -25.18
CA ALA A 212 22.90 21.42 -26.47
C ALA A 212 24.42 21.32 -26.67
N ASP A 213 25.18 22.37 -26.34
CA ASP A 213 26.64 22.41 -26.48
C ASP A 213 27.33 21.40 -25.56
N LYS A 214 26.86 21.24 -24.31
CA LYS A 214 27.33 20.18 -23.39
C LYS A 214 27.14 18.77 -23.94
N VAL A 215 26.09 18.54 -24.73
CA VAL A 215 25.84 17.25 -25.39
C VAL A 215 26.72 17.10 -26.63
N LEU A 216 26.81 18.13 -27.48
CA LEU A 216 27.65 18.11 -28.69
C LEU A 216 29.13 17.89 -28.37
N ALA A 217 29.66 18.51 -27.31
CA ALA A 217 31.03 18.31 -26.84
C ALA A 217 31.36 16.84 -26.47
N LYS A 218 30.33 16.03 -26.16
CA LYS A 218 30.50 14.60 -25.82
C LYS A 218 30.33 13.67 -27.02
N ILE A 219 29.56 14.08 -28.04
CA ILE A 219 29.17 13.21 -29.17
C ILE A 219 29.78 13.61 -30.50
N THR A 220 30.40 14.79 -30.60
CA THR A 220 31.02 15.29 -31.84
C THR A 220 32.49 15.68 -31.65
N LYS A 221 33.23 15.76 -32.76
CA LYS A 221 34.60 16.29 -32.83
C LYS A 221 34.70 17.31 -33.96
N ASN A 222 35.67 18.22 -33.90
CA ASN A 222 35.83 19.29 -34.89
C ASN A 222 36.05 18.76 -36.32
N ASN A 223 36.78 17.65 -36.46
CA ASN A 223 37.08 17.00 -37.75
C ASN A 223 35.94 16.13 -38.31
N MET A 224 34.82 15.97 -37.62
CA MET A 224 33.68 15.22 -38.15
C MET A 224 32.96 15.97 -39.26
N THR A 225 32.63 15.25 -40.33
CA THR A 225 31.72 15.69 -41.37
C THR A 225 30.31 15.94 -40.85
N GLN A 226 29.48 16.67 -41.60
CA GLN A 226 28.09 16.92 -41.23
C GLN A 226 27.28 15.62 -41.06
N ILE A 227 27.53 14.59 -41.88
CA ILE A 227 26.81 13.30 -41.78
C ILE A 227 27.19 12.51 -40.52
N GLU A 228 28.45 12.55 -40.11
CA GLU A 228 28.91 11.92 -38.85
C GLU A 228 28.32 12.65 -37.63
N LYS A 229 28.33 13.99 -37.62
CA LYS A 229 27.68 14.80 -36.57
C LYS A 229 26.18 14.50 -36.50
N ALA A 230 25.50 14.46 -37.65
CA ALA A 230 24.08 14.10 -37.73
C ALA A 230 23.80 12.69 -37.19
N TRP A 231 24.65 11.71 -37.52
CA TRP A 231 24.52 10.33 -37.03
C TRP A 231 24.74 10.22 -35.51
N ALA A 232 25.73 10.93 -34.98
CA ALA A 232 25.97 11.01 -33.54
C ALA A 232 24.76 11.61 -32.80
N ILE A 233 24.19 12.71 -33.30
CA ILE A 233 22.96 13.33 -32.77
C ILE A 233 21.78 12.36 -32.86
N PHE A 234 21.62 11.68 -34.01
CA PHE A 234 20.53 10.73 -34.24
C PHE A 234 20.51 9.60 -33.22
N ASN A 235 21.68 8.98 -32.99
CA ASN A 235 21.84 7.91 -32.00
C ASN A 235 21.77 8.42 -30.56
N TRP A 236 22.31 9.61 -30.27
CA TRP A 236 22.20 10.20 -28.95
C TRP A 236 20.73 10.43 -28.56
N ALA A 237 19.93 11.02 -29.45
CA ALA A 237 18.50 11.24 -29.18
C ALA A 237 17.76 9.91 -28.96
N LYS A 238 18.02 8.89 -29.79
CA LYS A 238 17.40 7.56 -29.67
C LYS A 238 17.84 6.75 -28.46
N LYS A 239 19.02 7.03 -27.89
CA LYS A 239 19.56 6.36 -26.72
C LYS A 239 19.17 7.04 -25.40
N ASN A 240 19.07 8.37 -25.39
CA ASN A 240 18.94 9.16 -24.16
C ASN A 240 17.52 9.74 -23.95
N ILE A 241 16.63 9.60 -24.93
CA ILE A 241 15.21 9.95 -24.79
C ILE A 241 14.40 8.65 -24.82
N ALA A 242 13.55 8.43 -23.83
CA ALA A 242 12.56 7.35 -23.79
C ALA A 242 11.20 7.81 -24.34
N TYR A 243 10.48 6.95 -25.06
CA TYR A 243 9.19 7.31 -25.66
C TYR A 243 8.01 7.13 -24.68
N THR A 244 7.29 8.19 -24.36
CA THR A 244 6.17 8.20 -23.38
C THR A 244 4.78 8.37 -24.01
N GLY A 245 4.69 8.61 -25.32
CA GLY A 245 3.43 8.76 -26.05
C GLY A 245 2.65 10.06 -25.81
N HIS A 246 3.07 10.88 -24.84
CA HIS A 246 2.52 12.21 -24.60
C HIS A 246 3.57 13.18 -24.03
N SER A 247 3.41 14.45 -24.36
CA SER A 247 4.15 15.62 -23.87
C SER A 247 3.42 16.93 -24.20
N ASP A 248 3.79 18.03 -23.54
CA ASP A 248 3.45 19.37 -24.03
C ASP A 248 4.13 19.67 -25.37
N LYS A 249 3.42 20.41 -26.22
CA LYS A 249 3.80 20.83 -27.57
C LYS A 249 3.66 22.34 -27.78
N SER A 250 3.29 23.07 -26.72
CA SER A 250 3.04 24.51 -26.77
C SER A 250 4.32 25.34 -27.00
N ASP A 251 5.48 24.82 -26.60
CA ASP A 251 6.80 25.39 -26.90
C ASP A 251 7.81 24.28 -27.20
N TRP A 252 8.55 24.45 -28.30
CA TRP A 252 9.60 23.52 -28.71
C TRP A 252 10.87 23.65 -27.86
N MET A 253 11.13 24.81 -27.25
CA MET A 253 12.30 24.99 -26.39
C MET A 253 12.12 24.25 -25.06
N ALA A 254 10.95 24.36 -24.44
CA ALA A 254 10.49 23.46 -23.38
C ALA A 254 10.57 21.98 -23.79
N GLY A 255 10.08 21.64 -25.00
CA GLY A 255 10.14 20.28 -25.55
C GLY A 255 11.57 19.71 -25.67
N ALA A 256 12.54 20.54 -26.07
CA ALA A 256 13.95 20.20 -26.18
C ALA A 256 14.63 20.09 -24.80
N MET A 257 14.34 21.03 -23.88
CA MET A 257 14.84 20.98 -22.51
C MET A 257 14.38 19.70 -21.80
N ARG A 258 13.14 19.26 -22.05
CA ARG A 258 12.63 17.98 -21.52
C ARG A 258 13.43 16.78 -22.02
N GLY A 259 13.82 16.75 -23.30
CA GLY A 259 14.69 15.71 -23.83
C GLY A 259 16.10 15.72 -23.22
N PHE A 260 16.65 16.89 -22.88
CA PHE A 260 17.95 17.00 -22.21
C PHE A 260 17.93 16.66 -20.73
N LYS A 261 16.88 17.01 -19.97
CA LYS A 261 16.86 16.92 -18.51
C LYS A 261 16.10 15.71 -17.97
N GLN A 262 14.92 15.41 -18.52
CA GLN A 262 14.09 14.29 -18.10
C GLN A 262 14.35 13.01 -18.92
N GLY A 263 15.04 13.13 -20.06
CA GLY A 263 15.37 11.98 -20.92
C GLY A 263 14.13 11.23 -21.43
N ASN A 264 12.99 11.90 -21.58
CA ASN A 264 11.75 11.27 -22.03
C ASN A 264 10.79 12.24 -22.73
N GLY A 265 9.88 11.71 -23.55
CA GLY A 265 8.84 12.47 -24.24
C GLY A 265 8.25 11.70 -25.42
N ASP A 266 7.56 12.39 -26.33
CA ASP A 266 7.11 11.79 -27.60
C ASP A 266 7.81 12.44 -28.81
N CYS A 267 7.34 12.14 -30.03
CA CYS A 267 7.90 12.64 -31.29
C CYS A 267 8.28 14.12 -31.26
N PHE A 268 7.51 14.98 -30.56
CA PHE A 268 7.80 16.40 -30.43
C PHE A 268 9.11 16.67 -29.67
N ASN A 269 9.39 15.93 -28.60
CA ASN A 269 10.62 16.07 -27.81
C ASN A 269 11.83 15.53 -28.57
N TYR A 270 11.68 14.42 -29.29
CA TYR A 270 12.73 13.89 -30.18
C TYR A 270 13.07 14.91 -31.28
N TYR A 271 12.06 15.44 -31.97
CA TYR A 271 12.20 16.50 -32.97
C TYR A 271 12.91 17.72 -32.36
N ALA A 272 12.41 18.27 -31.25
CA ALA A 272 12.87 19.52 -30.68
C ALA A 272 14.29 19.44 -30.11
N THR A 273 14.63 18.36 -29.40
CA THR A 273 15.99 18.13 -28.89
C THR A 273 16.98 17.94 -30.04
N SER A 274 16.55 17.21 -31.08
CA SER A 274 17.38 17.03 -32.28
C SER A 274 17.57 18.34 -33.05
N ARG A 275 16.52 19.17 -33.15
CA ARG A 275 16.53 20.47 -33.84
C ARG A 275 17.65 21.37 -33.30
N ILE A 276 17.70 21.58 -31.98
CA ILE A 276 18.75 22.43 -31.39
C ILE A 276 20.14 21.80 -31.52
N LEU A 277 20.29 20.49 -31.35
CA LEU A 277 21.57 19.80 -31.55
C LEU A 277 22.08 19.95 -33.00
N LEU A 278 21.20 19.83 -33.99
CA LEU A 278 21.54 20.05 -35.40
C LEU A 278 21.94 21.49 -35.66
N THR A 279 21.16 22.47 -35.16
CA THR A 279 21.46 23.89 -35.29
C THR A 279 22.82 24.25 -34.68
N ARG A 280 23.08 23.81 -33.44
CA ARG A 280 24.34 24.06 -32.73
C ARG A 280 25.54 23.32 -33.35
N ALA A 281 25.30 22.20 -34.04
CA ALA A 281 26.32 21.49 -34.82
C ALA A 281 26.62 22.11 -36.21
N GLY A 282 25.96 23.21 -36.58
CA GLY A 282 26.13 23.86 -37.89
C GLY A 282 25.41 23.12 -39.04
N ILE A 283 24.32 22.42 -38.75
CA ILE A 283 23.51 21.70 -39.74
C ILE A 283 22.17 22.43 -39.89
N GLU A 284 21.98 23.05 -41.06
CA GLU A 284 20.73 23.73 -41.44
C GLU A 284 19.56 22.73 -41.40
N ASN A 285 18.49 23.09 -40.72
CA ASN A 285 17.37 22.20 -40.45
C ASN A 285 16.03 22.95 -40.38
N GLN A 286 14.94 22.23 -40.65
CA GLN A 286 13.57 22.74 -40.64
C GLN A 286 12.63 21.75 -39.95
N THR A 287 11.64 22.27 -39.24
CA THR A 287 10.56 21.45 -38.67
C THR A 287 9.64 20.95 -39.76
N VAL A 288 9.26 19.67 -39.71
CA VAL A 288 8.12 19.14 -40.47
C VAL A 288 7.11 18.56 -39.50
N THR A 289 5.83 18.85 -39.76
CA THR A 289 4.69 18.33 -38.98
C THR A 289 3.79 17.52 -39.91
N ARG A 290 3.27 16.38 -39.41
CA ARG A 290 2.31 15.59 -40.17
C ARG A 290 1.01 16.37 -40.40
N VAL A 291 0.53 16.35 -41.64
CA VAL A 291 -0.78 16.86 -42.04
C VAL A 291 -1.76 15.69 -42.16
N GLY A 292 -2.91 15.79 -41.47
CA GLY A 292 -3.94 14.76 -41.45
C GLY A 292 -3.59 13.50 -40.62
N GLY A 293 -4.63 12.75 -40.25
CA GLY A 293 -4.53 11.59 -39.36
C GLY A 293 -4.93 11.90 -37.91
N LYS A 294 -5.09 10.84 -37.08
CA LYS A 294 -5.66 10.94 -35.72
C LYS A 294 -4.72 11.53 -34.66
N THR A 295 -3.43 11.62 -34.94
CA THR A 295 -2.41 12.16 -34.03
C THR A 295 -1.42 13.03 -34.80
N LEU A 296 -0.75 13.95 -34.10
CA LEU A 296 0.36 14.72 -34.67
C LEU A 296 1.64 13.87 -34.72
N HIS A 297 2.55 14.21 -35.63
CA HIS A 297 3.92 13.67 -35.69
C HIS A 297 4.87 14.78 -36.12
N TYR A 298 6.07 14.81 -35.54
CA TYR A 298 7.06 15.87 -35.74
C TYR A 298 8.43 15.25 -36.02
N TRP A 299 9.15 15.81 -36.99
CA TRP A 299 10.53 15.43 -37.31
C TRP A 299 11.28 16.62 -37.93
N ASN A 300 12.57 16.46 -38.23
CA ASN A 300 13.37 17.49 -38.88
C ASN A 300 13.60 17.14 -40.37
N LEU A 301 13.58 18.12 -41.26
CA LEU A 301 14.38 18.08 -42.49
C LEU A 301 15.75 18.66 -42.18
N VAL A 302 16.81 18.09 -42.76
CA VAL A 302 18.20 18.57 -42.58
C VAL A 302 18.92 18.66 -43.92
N LYS A 303 19.81 19.64 -44.06
CA LYS A 303 20.59 19.88 -45.28
C LYS A 303 22.01 19.35 -45.10
N ILE A 304 22.38 18.32 -45.86
CA ILE A 304 23.68 17.65 -45.77
C ILE A 304 24.12 17.27 -47.19
N GLY A 305 25.39 17.53 -47.54
CA GLY A 305 25.92 17.18 -48.86
C GLY A 305 25.20 17.87 -50.04
N GLY A 306 24.70 19.08 -49.82
CA GLY A 306 23.95 19.87 -50.81
C GLY A 306 22.47 19.52 -50.94
N GLY A 307 22.00 18.40 -50.37
CA GLY A 307 20.61 17.95 -50.43
C GLY A 307 19.86 18.08 -49.11
N TRP A 308 18.53 18.22 -49.18
CA TRP A 308 17.64 18.10 -48.02
C TRP A 308 17.19 16.66 -47.82
N TYR A 309 17.11 16.21 -46.56
CA TYR A 309 16.73 14.85 -46.19
C TYR A 309 15.91 14.81 -44.90
N HIS A 310 14.98 13.88 -44.81
CA HIS A 310 14.18 13.62 -43.60
C HIS A 310 15.07 13.00 -42.51
N PHE A 311 14.98 13.57 -41.30
CA PHE A 311 15.70 13.19 -40.10
C PHE A 311 14.68 13.01 -38.96
N ASP A 312 14.20 11.78 -38.81
CA ASP A 312 13.25 11.40 -37.76
C ASP A 312 13.92 10.48 -36.73
N THR A 313 14.25 11.08 -35.58
CA THR A 313 14.86 10.40 -34.43
C THR A 313 13.86 9.61 -33.60
N THR A 314 12.55 9.71 -33.86
CA THR A 314 11.53 8.95 -33.14
C THR A 314 11.83 7.43 -33.23
N PRO A 315 11.60 6.63 -32.18
CA PRO A 315 11.81 5.19 -32.24
C PRO A 315 10.92 4.51 -33.29
N THR A 316 11.53 3.63 -34.08
CA THR A 316 10.86 2.91 -35.17
C THR A 316 11.19 1.43 -35.08
N LYS A 317 10.23 0.56 -35.44
CA LYS A 317 10.50 -0.89 -35.55
C LYS A 317 11.56 -1.13 -36.63
N LYS A 318 12.64 -1.85 -36.27
CA LYS A 318 13.66 -2.34 -37.20
C LYS A 318 13.02 -3.17 -38.32
N PRO A 319 13.61 -3.23 -39.54
CA PRO A 319 14.85 -2.57 -39.96
C PRO A 319 14.69 -1.09 -40.35
N TYR A 320 13.48 -0.51 -40.23
CA TYR A 320 13.27 0.88 -40.64
C TYR A 320 13.94 1.88 -39.68
N THR A 321 14.54 2.91 -40.27
CA THR A 321 15.17 4.05 -39.59
C THR A 321 14.87 5.34 -40.35
N GLY A 322 14.55 6.41 -39.62
CA GLY A 322 14.26 7.75 -40.15
C GLY A 322 15.50 8.60 -40.45
N PHE A 323 16.70 8.03 -40.46
CA PHE A 323 17.93 8.78 -40.75
C PHE A 323 18.07 9.09 -42.26
N LEU A 324 18.18 10.39 -42.58
CA LEU A 324 18.45 10.98 -43.90
C LEU A 324 17.67 10.35 -45.07
N ARG A 325 16.35 10.26 -44.95
CA ARG A 325 15.46 9.68 -45.98
C ARG A 325 15.06 10.70 -47.06
N THR A 326 14.79 10.21 -48.27
CA THR A 326 14.15 11.01 -49.33
C THR A 326 12.62 10.95 -49.23
N ASP A 327 11.95 11.87 -49.91
CA ASP A 327 10.51 11.95 -50.18
C ASP A 327 9.95 10.61 -50.63
N ALA A 328 10.63 9.95 -51.56
CA ALA A 328 10.22 8.66 -52.10
C ALA A 328 10.25 7.56 -51.03
N GLU A 329 11.27 7.55 -50.17
CA GLU A 329 11.40 6.58 -49.08
C GLU A 329 10.37 6.82 -47.95
N VAL A 330 10.10 8.09 -47.58
CA VAL A 330 9.07 8.40 -46.57
C VAL A 330 7.66 8.19 -47.11
N ALA A 331 7.42 8.42 -48.42
CA ALA A 331 6.18 8.07 -49.09
C ALA A 331 5.98 6.55 -49.14
N ALA A 332 7.01 5.77 -49.48
CA ALA A 332 6.97 4.31 -49.43
C ALA A 332 6.66 3.81 -48.00
N ARG A 333 7.28 4.39 -46.96
CA ARG A 333 6.94 4.08 -45.56
C ARG A 333 5.49 4.44 -45.22
N SER A 334 4.97 5.53 -45.77
CA SER A 334 3.59 5.99 -45.55
C SER A 334 2.52 5.16 -46.27
N LYS A 335 2.92 4.26 -47.18
CA LYS A 335 2.04 3.20 -47.73
C LYS A 335 1.93 2.02 -46.77
N ILE A 336 3.01 1.67 -46.06
CA ILE A 336 3.05 0.58 -45.07
C ILE A 336 2.34 0.98 -43.76
N ILE A 337 2.63 2.19 -43.27
CA ILE A 337 1.92 2.79 -42.13
C ILE A 337 1.16 4.00 -42.68
N LYS A 338 -0.14 3.81 -42.95
CA LYS A 338 -0.97 4.76 -43.70
C LYS A 338 -0.82 6.19 -43.20
N GLY A 339 -0.21 7.05 -44.02
CA GLY A 339 -0.04 8.48 -43.75
C GLY A 339 1.01 8.84 -42.69
N TYR A 340 1.92 7.94 -42.30
CA TYR A 340 2.90 8.20 -41.23
C TYR A 340 3.72 9.49 -41.43
N TYR A 341 4.23 9.71 -42.66
CA TYR A 341 4.86 10.94 -43.12
C TYR A 341 4.00 11.64 -44.21
N ASN A 342 2.72 11.88 -43.96
CA ASN A 342 1.97 12.82 -44.79
C ASN A 342 2.31 14.25 -44.36
N PHE A 343 2.74 15.13 -45.27
CA PHE A 343 3.12 16.51 -44.94
C PHE A 343 2.91 17.45 -46.12
N ASP A 344 2.84 18.74 -45.84
CA ASP A 344 2.66 19.79 -46.86
C ASP A 344 3.98 20.05 -47.61
N LYS A 345 4.14 19.42 -48.76
CA LYS A 345 5.32 19.57 -49.62
C LYS A 345 5.53 20.99 -50.15
N THR A 346 4.50 21.85 -50.16
CA THR A 346 4.66 23.24 -50.64
C THR A 346 5.43 24.11 -49.65
N LYS A 347 5.50 23.69 -48.38
CA LYS A 347 6.18 24.42 -47.29
C LYS A 347 7.62 23.96 -47.04
N HIS A 348 8.12 22.98 -47.80
CA HIS A 348 9.39 22.33 -47.55
C HIS A 348 10.19 22.11 -48.84
N PRO A 349 11.53 22.20 -48.78
CA PRO A 349 12.38 21.89 -49.92
C PRO A 349 12.26 20.40 -50.29
N ALA A 350 12.16 20.12 -51.59
CA ALA A 350 12.18 18.75 -52.09
C ALA A 350 13.52 18.07 -51.80
N THR A 351 13.47 16.80 -51.43
CA THR A 351 14.67 15.97 -51.26
C THR A 351 15.19 15.44 -52.61
N PRO A 352 16.48 15.07 -52.71
CA PRO A 352 17.02 14.45 -53.92
C PRO A 352 16.34 13.11 -54.29
N LEU A 353 16.24 12.83 -55.59
CA LEU A 353 15.62 11.61 -56.12
C LEU A 353 16.30 10.31 -55.65
N LYS A 354 17.61 10.37 -55.35
CA LYS A 354 18.40 9.23 -54.88
C LYS A 354 18.89 9.47 -53.44
N PRO A 355 18.93 8.44 -52.58
CA PRO A 355 19.53 8.54 -51.26
C PRO A 355 20.97 9.06 -51.28
N LEU A 356 21.36 9.79 -50.23
CA LEU A 356 22.74 10.24 -50.04
C LEU A 356 23.69 9.02 -49.98
N LYS A 357 24.63 8.92 -50.93
CA LYS A 357 25.51 7.74 -51.10
C LYS A 357 26.24 7.34 -49.80
N GLN A 358 26.72 8.33 -49.05
CA GLN A 358 27.44 8.15 -47.78
C GLN A 358 26.57 7.55 -46.66
N ARG A 359 25.24 7.70 -46.72
CA ARG A 359 24.30 7.24 -45.69
C ARG A 359 24.38 5.73 -45.46
N SER A 360 24.67 4.94 -46.49
CA SER A 360 24.71 3.48 -46.42
C SER A 360 25.76 2.94 -45.43
N ALA A 361 26.83 3.69 -45.16
CA ALA A 361 27.84 3.33 -44.16
C ALA A 361 27.28 3.30 -42.73
N PHE A 362 26.22 4.07 -42.47
CA PHE A 362 25.62 4.24 -41.14
C PHE A 362 24.40 3.33 -40.90
N LEU A 363 23.85 2.70 -41.94
CA LEU A 363 22.63 1.89 -41.85
C LEU A 363 22.89 0.37 -41.78
N LYS A 364 24.13 -0.04 -41.52
CA LYS A 364 24.56 -1.44 -41.39
C LYS A 364 24.21 -2.02 -40.02
#